data_AF-A0A495L557-F1
#
_entry.id   AF-A0A495L557-F1
#
_cell.length_a   1.000
_cell.length_b   1.000
_cell.length_c   1.000
_cell.angle_alpha   90.00
_cell.angle_beta   90.00
_cell.angle_gamma   90.00
#
_symmetry.space_group_name_H-M   'P 1'
#
loop_
_entity.id
_entity.type
_entity.pdbx_description
1 polymer ?
#
loop_
_entity_poly.entity_id
_entity_poly.type
_entity_poly.pdbx_seq_one_letter_code
_entity_poly.pdbx_strand_id
1 'polypeptide(L)'
;MTRHKSFKQRVRTRMDKTGESYTAARSHLVGRDGEAPASEPAASAETSHEAPPEPAAESPADHAAPTRPTTAAISSRVSDEALHRASGRDYGQWFDLLDAWGATGRTHTEMAAWLVQEHGMGGWWAQTVTVAYEQARGLRVPGQKKDGFACSASKTIDVAAARAFAAVAEEAGRERWLEDHALSVRTANAPKRLRADFDADTRLAFEFTARGEAKTVVAVEHSRLADADEAARSKALWRERLGRLKALLEQDPS
;
A
#
# COMPACT_ATOMS: atom_id res chain seq x y z
N MET A 1 -20.61 -3.72 21.62
CA MET A 1 -20.25 -4.77 20.63
C MET A 1 -20.62 -4.28 19.24
N THR A 2 -19.65 -4.04 18.35
CA THR A 2 -19.89 -3.38 17.06
C THR A 2 -20.45 -4.35 16.02
N ARG A 3 -21.40 -3.85 15.21
CA ARG A 3 -22.18 -4.50 14.14
C ARG A 3 -21.34 -5.34 13.15
N HIS A 4 -20.03 -5.08 13.06
CA HIS A 4 -19.07 -5.78 12.22
C HIS A 4 -18.59 -7.13 12.79
N LYS A 5 -18.54 -7.30 14.12
CA LYS A 5 -18.17 -8.58 14.76
C LYS A 5 -19.26 -9.64 14.52
N SER A 6 -20.53 -9.25 14.63
CA SER A 6 -21.66 -10.14 14.39
C SER A 6 -21.80 -10.53 12.91
N PHE A 7 -21.40 -9.67 11.97
CA PHE A 7 -21.40 -10.02 10.54
C PHE A 7 -20.34 -11.08 10.20
N LYS A 8 -19.09 -10.91 10.65
CA LYS A 8 -18.03 -11.90 10.42
C LYS A 8 -18.32 -13.25 11.06
N GLN A 9 -18.97 -13.26 12.22
CA GLN A 9 -19.40 -14.50 12.87
C GLN A 9 -20.50 -15.21 12.07
N ARG A 10 -21.49 -14.48 11.56
CA ARG A 10 -22.54 -15.03 10.67
C ARG A 10 -21.97 -15.63 9.38
N VAL A 11 -20.96 -14.98 8.78
CA VAL A 11 -20.28 -15.52 7.58
C VAL A 11 -19.59 -16.85 7.91
N ARG A 12 -18.85 -16.92 9.03
CA ARG A 12 -18.14 -18.14 9.45
C ARG A 12 -19.09 -19.29 9.79
N THR A 13 -20.13 -19.03 10.58
CA THR A 13 -21.14 -20.05 10.91
C THR A 13 -21.83 -20.60 9.67
N ARG A 14 -22.03 -19.79 8.63
CA ARG A 14 -22.54 -20.27 7.35
C ARG A 14 -21.52 -21.15 6.63
N MET A 15 -20.26 -20.70 6.52
CA MET A 15 -19.19 -21.49 5.89
C MET A 15 -19.06 -22.88 6.53
N ASP A 16 -19.11 -22.97 7.86
CA ASP A 16 -19.02 -24.24 8.58
C ASP A 16 -20.24 -25.14 8.32
N LYS A 17 -21.41 -24.54 8.07
CA LYS A 17 -22.67 -25.26 7.83
C LYS A 17 -22.86 -25.70 6.37
N THR A 18 -22.34 -24.95 5.41
CA THR A 18 -22.59 -25.17 3.98
C THR A 18 -21.36 -25.62 3.19
N GLY A 19 -20.17 -25.55 3.79
CA GLY A 19 -18.90 -25.82 3.09
C GLY A 19 -18.56 -24.79 2.01
N GLU A 20 -19.30 -23.68 1.95
CA GLU A 20 -19.14 -22.63 0.95
C GLU A 20 -17.87 -21.79 1.21
N SER A 21 -17.30 -21.25 0.14
CA SER A 21 -16.20 -20.29 0.24
C SER A 21 -16.66 -18.96 0.87
N TYR A 22 -15.74 -18.23 1.50
CA TYR A 22 -16.04 -16.99 2.22
C TYR A 22 -16.76 -15.93 1.37
N THR A 23 -16.46 -15.85 0.08
CA THR A 23 -17.09 -14.91 -0.86
C THR A 23 -18.54 -15.27 -1.16
N ALA A 24 -18.82 -16.55 -1.34
CA ALA A 24 -20.18 -17.07 -1.52
C ALA A 24 -21.01 -16.91 -0.23
N ALA A 25 -20.45 -17.26 0.93
CA ALA A 25 -21.12 -17.08 2.22
C ALA A 25 -21.40 -15.60 2.53
N ARG A 26 -20.52 -14.68 2.08
CA ARG A 26 -20.68 -13.24 2.27
C ARG A 26 -21.76 -12.64 1.37
N SER A 27 -21.86 -13.02 0.09
CA SER A 27 -22.86 -12.44 -0.83
C SER A 27 -24.30 -12.74 -0.37
N HIS A 28 -24.55 -13.93 0.17
CA HIS A 28 -25.86 -14.32 0.71
C HIS A 28 -26.29 -13.52 1.96
N LEU A 29 -25.34 -12.91 2.68
CA LEU A 29 -25.61 -12.13 3.89
C LEU A 29 -25.69 -10.62 3.64
N VAL A 30 -25.35 -10.15 2.43
CA VAL A 30 -25.38 -8.72 2.06
C VAL A 30 -26.76 -8.29 1.52
N GLY A 31 -27.60 -9.23 1.07
CA GLY A 31 -28.92 -8.94 0.47
C GLY A 31 -30.12 -8.88 1.43
N ARG A 32 -29.93 -8.59 2.72
CA ARG A 32 -31.04 -8.62 3.70
C ARG A 32 -31.10 -7.45 4.69
N ASP A 33 -30.35 -6.39 4.45
CA ASP A 33 -30.43 -5.13 5.20
C ASP A 33 -30.71 -4.00 4.21
N GLY A 34 -31.97 -3.87 3.78
CA GLY A 34 -32.39 -2.84 2.84
C GLY A 34 -33.91 -2.77 2.72
N GLU A 35 -34.56 -2.15 3.69
CA GLU A 35 -35.82 -1.44 3.46
C GLU A 35 -35.91 -0.24 4.43
N ALA A 36 -35.99 0.96 3.86
CA ALA A 36 -36.31 2.21 4.57
C ALA A 36 -37.81 2.51 4.40
N PRO A 37 -38.39 3.44 5.18
CA PRO A 37 -38.83 4.65 4.49
C PRO A 37 -38.59 5.97 5.25
N ALA A 38 -38.80 7.04 4.48
CA ALA A 38 -38.46 8.46 4.64
C ALA A 38 -39.23 9.26 5.72
N SER A 39 -38.69 10.43 6.08
CA SER A 39 -39.27 11.80 5.90
C SER A 39 -38.50 12.87 6.72
N GLU A 40 -38.17 14.01 6.09
CA GLU A 40 -37.53 15.24 6.64
C GLU A 40 -38.55 16.13 7.44
N PRO A 41 -38.33 17.43 7.81
CA PRO A 41 -37.14 18.34 7.80
C PRO A 41 -36.98 19.27 9.05
N ALA A 42 -36.05 20.25 8.95
CA ALA A 42 -35.88 21.52 9.71
C ALA A 42 -34.75 21.52 10.77
N ALA A 43 -33.91 22.55 10.97
CA ALA A 43 -33.87 23.94 10.52
C ALA A 43 -32.43 24.51 10.59
N SER A 44 -32.22 25.62 9.87
CA SER A 44 -31.03 26.46 9.75
C SER A 44 -30.53 27.11 11.05
N ALA A 45 -29.22 27.39 11.12
CA ALA A 45 -28.68 28.65 11.64
C ALA A 45 -27.21 28.84 11.22
N GLU A 46 -26.97 29.96 10.53
CA GLU A 46 -25.67 30.55 10.19
C GLU A 46 -24.89 30.99 11.43
N THR A 47 -23.56 31.03 11.37
CA THR A 47 -22.75 32.17 11.85
C THR A 47 -21.37 32.17 11.16
N SER A 48 -21.00 33.33 10.62
CA SER A 48 -19.76 33.69 9.93
C SER A 48 -18.58 33.97 10.89
N HIS A 49 -17.45 34.44 10.31
CA HIS A 49 -16.21 34.99 10.92
C HIS A 49 -15.16 33.94 11.34
N GLU A 50 -13.85 34.07 11.14
CA GLU A 50 -12.93 35.15 10.73
C GLU A 50 -11.56 34.46 10.46
N ALA A 51 -10.77 34.95 9.52
CA ALA A 51 -9.33 34.66 9.37
C ALA A 51 -8.57 36.00 9.44
N PRO A 52 -7.23 36.12 9.59
CA PRO A 52 -6.13 35.21 10.01
C PRO A 52 -5.32 35.89 11.18
N PRO A 53 -4.00 35.69 11.48
CA PRO A 53 -2.85 35.84 10.56
C PRO A 53 -1.68 34.83 10.73
N GLU A 54 -0.84 34.78 9.69
CA GLU A 54 0.56 34.32 9.73
C GLU A 54 1.39 35.07 10.78
N PRO A 55 2.57 34.52 11.15
CA PRO A 55 3.77 35.30 10.85
C PRO A 55 4.87 34.52 10.14
N ALA A 56 5.62 35.29 9.35
CA ALA A 56 6.81 34.93 8.59
C ALA A 56 8.07 34.79 9.46
N ALA A 57 9.13 34.29 8.80
CA ALA A 57 10.57 34.33 9.15
C ALA A 57 11.01 33.36 10.27
N GLU A 58 12.11 32.61 10.19
CA GLU A 58 13.39 32.76 9.49
C GLU A 58 14.16 31.43 9.51
N SER A 59 15.03 31.20 8.51
CA SER A 59 16.05 30.14 8.50
C SER A 59 17.35 30.68 9.10
N PRO A 60 18.17 29.83 9.74
CA PRO A 60 19.56 29.76 9.28
C PRO A 60 20.11 28.32 9.19
N ALA A 61 20.93 28.10 8.16
CA ALA A 61 21.98 27.07 8.09
C ALA A 61 23.03 27.32 9.20
N ASP A 62 23.84 26.40 9.70
CA ASP A 62 24.56 25.28 9.10
C ASP A 62 25.17 24.45 10.26
N HIS A 63 25.27 23.13 10.12
CA HIS A 63 26.42 22.28 10.53
C HIS A 63 26.08 20.78 10.54
N ALA A 64 27.01 20.03 9.94
CA ALA A 64 26.90 18.67 9.44
C ALA A 64 26.97 17.54 10.50
N ALA A 65 26.16 16.48 10.26
CA ALA A 65 26.47 15.07 10.53
C ALA A 65 25.50 14.19 9.70
N PRO A 66 25.89 12.99 9.22
CA PRO A 66 25.17 12.29 8.16
C PRO A 66 23.79 11.79 8.63
N THR A 67 22.72 12.35 8.10
CA THR A 67 21.35 11.96 8.40
C THR A 67 21.00 10.65 7.70
N ARG A 68 20.88 9.59 8.51
CA ARG A 68 20.15 8.36 8.18
C ARG A 68 18.72 8.69 7.72
N PRO A 69 18.09 7.92 6.81
CA PRO A 69 16.75 8.21 6.33
C PRO A 69 15.76 8.21 7.51
N THR A 70 15.16 9.36 7.76
CA THR A 70 14.30 9.65 8.92
C THR A 70 12.96 8.90 8.85
N THR A 71 12.45 8.57 10.03
CA THR A 71 11.09 8.19 10.53
C THR A 71 9.84 8.70 9.75
N ALA A 72 9.99 9.44 8.65
CA ALA A 72 8.95 10.19 7.95
C ALA A 72 8.01 9.38 7.04
N ALA A 73 8.32 8.12 6.70
CA ALA A 73 7.57 7.41 5.65
C ALA A 73 6.20 6.82 6.09
N ILE A 74 5.98 6.58 7.38
CA ILE A 74 4.71 6.08 7.93
C ILE A 74 4.02 7.10 8.84
N SER A 75 4.78 7.87 9.63
CA SER A 75 4.25 9.01 10.40
C SER A 75 3.58 10.06 9.52
N SER A 76 3.93 10.12 8.23
CA SER A 76 3.27 10.98 7.23
C SER A 76 1.87 10.51 6.80
N ARG A 77 1.50 9.25 7.02
CA ARG A 77 0.15 8.72 6.70
C ARG A 77 -0.80 8.71 7.89
N VAL A 78 -0.25 8.65 9.10
CA VAL A 78 -1.00 8.62 10.36
C VAL A 78 -0.25 9.49 11.36
N SER A 79 -0.84 10.62 11.75
CA SER A 79 -0.23 11.57 12.68
C SER A 79 -0.21 11.04 14.12
N ASP A 80 0.70 11.57 14.93
CA ASP A 80 0.75 11.31 16.39
C ASP A 80 -0.60 11.62 17.06
N GLU A 81 -1.27 12.71 16.65
CA GLU A 81 -2.57 13.09 17.20
C GLU A 81 -3.65 12.03 16.92
N ALA A 82 -3.68 11.48 15.70
CA ALA A 82 -4.62 10.43 15.32
C ALA A 82 -4.36 9.13 16.09
N LEU A 83 -3.08 8.79 16.29
CA LEU A 83 -2.67 7.63 17.07
C LEU A 83 -3.01 7.80 18.55
N HIS A 84 -2.75 8.98 19.12
CA HIS A 84 -3.10 9.30 20.50
C HIS A 84 -4.61 9.20 20.72
N ARG A 85 -5.42 9.77 19.83
CA ARG A 85 -6.89 9.70 19.92
C ARG A 85 -7.40 8.25 19.90
N ALA A 86 -6.74 7.38 19.16
CA ALA A 86 -7.18 6.00 18.97
C ALA A 86 -6.61 5.00 19.99
N SER A 87 -5.43 5.28 20.55
CA SER A 87 -4.68 4.34 21.39
C SER A 87 -4.27 4.89 22.76
N GLY A 88 -4.51 6.18 23.00
CA GLY A 88 -4.18 6.89 24.23
C GLY A 88 -2.70 7.28 24.37
N ARG A 89 -1.88 7.05 23.33
CA ARG A 89 -0.44 7.36 23.32
C ARG A 89 0.01 7.77 21.92
N ASP A 90 1.02 8.62 21.85
CA ASP A 90 1.72 8.96 20.60
C ASP A 90 2.76 7.89 20.20
N TYR A 91 3.42 8.05 19.05
CA TYR A 91 4.43 7.09 18.60
C TYR A 91 5.61 7.00 19.57
N GLY A 92 6.09 8.11 20.13
CA GLY A 92 7.23 8.14 21.04
C GLY A 92 6.97 7.28 22.28
N GLN A 93 5.81 7.49 22.91
CA GLN A 93 5.38 6.73 24.08
C GLN A 93 5.20 5.24 23.78
N TRP A 94 4.70 4.88 22.60
CA TRP A 94 4.63 3.47 22.18
C TRP A 94 5.99 2.86 21.92
N PHE A 95 6.92 3.63 21.35
CA PHE A 95 8.27 3.17 21.07
C PHE A 95 9.03 2.92 22.36
N ASP A 96 8.91 3.80 23.35
CA ASP A 96 9.51 3.61 24.67
C ASP A 96 9.01 2.32 25.35
N LEU A 97 7.70 2.02 25.23
CA LEU A 97 7.13 0.77 25.75
C LEU A 97 7.64 -0.47 25.01
N LEU A 98 7.77 -0.39 23.69
CA LEU A 98 8.32 -1.48 22.87
C LEU A 98 9.81 -1.70 23.16
N ASP A 99 10.59 -0.64 23.31
CA ASP A 99 12.01 -0.72 23.68
C ASP A 99 12.17 -1.33 25.08
N ALA A 100 11.40 -0.86 26.07
CA ALA A 100 11.42 -1.39 27.44
C ALA A 100 11.02 -2.87 27.51
N TRP A 101 10.11 -3.31 26.64
CA TRP A 101 9.75 -4.71 26.52
C TRP A 101 10.82 -5.55 25.80
N GLY A 102 11.74 -4.92 25.07
CA GLY A 102 12.81 -5.57 24.30
C GLY A 102 12.37 -5.97 22.88
N ALA A 103 11.50 -5.19 22.24
CA ALA A 103 10.89 -5.52 20.95
C ALA A 103 11.90 -5.71 19.81
N THR A 104 13.12 -5.16 19.91
CA THR A 104 14.19 -5.33 18.91
C THR A 104 14.62 -6.79 18.69
N GLY A 105 14.46 -7.65 19.70
CA GLY A 105 14.74 -9.09 19.60
C GLY A 105 13.55 -9.94 19.17
N ARG A 106 12.43 -9.33 18.77
CA ARG A 106 11.15 -10.03 18.52
C ARG A 106 10.65 -9.84 17.10
N THR A 107 9.81 -10.76 16.66
CA THR A 107 9.19 -10.70 15.34
C THR A 107 8.06 -9.67 15.28
N HIS A 108 7.78 -9.18 14.07
CA HIS A 108 6.63 -8.31 13.79
C HIS A 108 5.32 -8.84 14.36
N THR A 109 5.08 -10.15 14.20
CA THR A 109 3.85 -10.79 14.68
C THR A 109 3.77 -10.73 16.20
N GLU A 110 4.88 -10.94 16.91
CA GLU A 110 4.94 -10.86 18.37
C GLU A 110 4.73 -9.42 18.87
N MET A 111 5.34 -8.43 18.21
CA MET A 111 5.13 -7.01 18.54
C MET A 111 3.66 -6.60 18.36
N ALA A 112 3.05 -6.92 17.21
CA ALA A 112 1.65 -6.59 16.96
C ALA A 112 0.70 -7.35 17.90
N ALA A 113 0.99 -8.62 18.21
CA ALA A 113 0.21 -9.40 19.16
C ALA A 113 0.28 -8.83 20.57
N TRP A 114 1.47 -8.42 21.03
CA TRP A 114 1.67 -7.82 22.35
C TRP A 114 0.90 -6.50 22.49
N LEU A 115 0.96 -5.62 21.49
CA LEU A 115 0.18 -4.37 21.48
C LEU A 115 -1.34 -4.63 21.54
N VAL A 116 -1.83 -5.69 20.89
CA VAL A 116 -3.26 -6.05 20.93
C VAL A 116 -3.63 -6.68 22.28
N GLN A 117 -2.83 -7.63 22.77
CA GLN A 117 -3.18 -8.47 23.91
C GLN A 117 -2.92 -7.75 25.24
N GLU A 118 -1.74 -7.16 25.41
CA GLU A 118 -1.33 -6.53 26.67
C GLU A 118 -1.82 -5.08 26.77
N HIS A 119 -1.97 -4.41 25.62
CA HIS A 119 -2.33 -2.99 25.58
C HIS A 119 -3.72 -2.71 24.98
N GLY A 120 -4.46 -3.75 24.60
CA GLY A 120 -5.83 -3.61 24.07
C GLY A 120 -5.91 -2.80 22.77
N MET A 121 -4.79 -2.59 22.08
CA MET A 121 -4.74 -1.76 20.89
C MET A 121 -5.54 -2.41 19.75
N GLY A 122 -6.29 -1.61 18.99
CA GLY A 122 -6.97 -2.11 17.80
C GLY A 122 -5.96 -2.68 16.79
N GLY A 123 -6.22 -3.87 16.23
CA GLY A 123 -5.23 -4.60 15.43
C GLY A 123 -4.63 -3.83 14.24
N TRP A 124 -5.39 -2.90 13.64
CA TRP A 124 -4.85 -2.02 12.59
C TRP A 124 -3.85 -0.99 13.13
N TRP A 125 -4.12 -0.40 14.30
CA TRP A 125 -3.20 0.50 14.99
C TRP A 125 -1.96 -0.24 15.46
N ALA A 126 -2.10 -1.48 15.96
CA ALA A 126 -0.97 -2.31 16.37
C ALA A 126 0.00 -2.59 15.22
N GLN A 127 -0.54 -2.88 14.03
CA GLN A 127 0.28 -3.01 12.82
C GLN A 127 0.97 -1.69 12.48
N THR A 128 0.25 -0.58 12.51
CA THR A 128 0.80 0.76 12.18
C THR A 128 1.97 1.13 13.10
N VAL A 129 1.79 0.99 14.42
CA VAL A 129 2.83 1.24 15.42
C VAL A 129 4.01 0.29 15.25
N THR A 130 3.75 -1.01 15.02
CA THR A 130 4.83 -2.00 14.82
C THR A 130 5.70 -1.64 13.61
N VAL A 131 5.10 -1.31 12.47
CA VAL A 131 5.89 -0.95 11.27
C VAL A 131 6.65 0.37 11.50
N ALA A 132 6.02 1.37 12.12
CA ALA A 132 6.69 2.63 12.42
C ALA A 132 7.88 2.44 13.39
N TYR A 133 7.73 1.58 14.39
CA TYR A 133 8.79 1.21 15.33
C TYR A 133 9.93 0.47 14.65
N GLU A 134 9.62 -0.56 13.84
CA GLU A 134 10.63 -1.32 13.08
C GLU A 134 11.46 -0.42 12.15
N GLN A 135 10.82 0.58 11.52
CA GLN A 135 11.50 1.57 10.69
C GLN A 135 12.39 2.50 11.53
N ALA A 136 11.86 3.04 12.64
CA ALA A 136 12.57 3.96 13.51
C ALA A 136 13.79 3.33 14.19
N ARG A 137 13.79 2.00 14.38
CA ARG A 137 14.91 1.24 14.95
C ARG A 137 15.78 0.54 13.89
N GLY A 138 15.49 0.72 12.60
CA GLY A 138 16.24 0.11 11.51
C GLY A 138 16.14 -1.43 11.46
N LEU A 139 15.16 -2.01 12.14
CA LEU A 139 14.94 -3.47 12.21
C LEU A 139 14.34 -4.01 10.90
N ARG A 140 13.68 -3.15 10.12
CA ARG A 140 13.25 -3.41 8.75
C ARG A 140 13.35 -2.14 7.92
N VAL A 141 14.05 -2.24 6.79
CA VAL A 141 13.99 -1.18 5.78
C VAL A 141 12.83 -1.50 4.82
N PRO A 142 11.93 -0.53 4.50
CA PRO A 142 10.87 -0.75 3.53
C PRO A 142 11.40 -1.36 2.23
N GLY A 143 10.84 -2.49 1.82
CA GLY A 143 11.27 -3.21 0.62
C GLY A 143 12.22 -4.38 0.88
N GLN A 144 12.75 -4.57 2.09
CA GLN A 144 13.62 -5.71 2.40
C GLN A 144 12.85 -7.05 2.34
N LYS A 145 13.33 -7.97 1.50
CA LYS A 145 12.88 -9.37 1.37
C LYS A 145 14.04 -10.33 1.68
N LYS A 146 13.75 -11.64 1.73
CA LYS A 146 14.73 -12.70 2.01
C LYS A 146 15.91 -12.71 1.02
N ASP A 147 15.64 -12.36 -0.24
CA ASP A 147 16.60 -12.43 -1.34
C ASP A 147 17.05 -11.02 -1.82
N GLY A 148 17.09 -10.04 -0.91
CA GLY A 148 17.44 -8.64 -1.21
C GLY A 148 16.24 -7.69 -1.09
N PHE A 149 16.32 -6.52 -1.69
CA PHE A 149 15.27 -5.51 -1.67
C PHE A 149 14.29 -5.68 -2.84
N ALA A 150 13.09 -5.14 -2.68
CA ALA A 150 12.07 -5.09 -3.69
C ALA A 150 11.31 -3.76 -3.64
N CYS A 151 10.96 -3.25 -4.81
CA CYS A 151 10.06 -2.13 -4.95
C CYS A 151 8.86 -2.49 -5.84
N SER A 152 7.77 -1.75 -5.68
CA SER A 152 6.61 -1.86 -6.54
C SER A 152 6.10 -0.51 -7.00
N ALA A 153 5.58 -0.50 -8.22
CA ALA A 153 4.88 0.62 -8.82
C ALA A 153 3.66 0.12 -9.59
N SER A 154 2.63 0.95 -9.72
CA SER A 154 1.47 0.61 -10.52
C SER A 154 0.89 1.84 -11.20
N LYS A 155 0.18 1.61 -12.30
CA LYS A 155 -0.53 2.64 -13.05
C LYS A 155 -1.85 2.08 -13.57
N THR A 156 -2.88 2.91 -13.56
CA THR A 156 -4.16 2.61 -14.20
C THR A 156 -4.15 3.19 -15.61
N ILE A 157 -4.51 2.35 -16.58
CA ILE A 157 -4.49 2.65 -18.01
C ILE A 157 -5.87 2.30 -18.57
N ASP A 158 -6.45 3.20 -19.36
CA ASP A 158 -7.79 3.09 -19.92
C ASP A 158 -7.78 2.25 -21.22
N VAL A 159 -7.24 1.04 -21.12
CA VAL A 159 -7.30 0.00 -22.15
C VAL A 159 -7.60 -1.38 -21.57
N ALA A 160 -8.05 -2.30 -22.41
CA ALA A 160 -8.26 -3.70 -22.06
C ALA A 160 -6.98 -4.40 -21.58
N ALA A 161 -7.11 -5.36 -20.66
CA ALA A 161 -5.96 -6.03 -20.06
C ALA A 161 -5.10 -6.79 -21.08
N ALA A 162 -5.73 -7.37 -22.11
CA ALA A 162 -5.03 -8.05 -23.19
C ALA A 162 -4.10 -7.11 -23.97
N ARG A 163 -4.55 -5.86 -24.19
CA ARG A 163 -3.77 -4.85 -24.89
C ARG A 163 -2.58 -4.37 -24.06
N ALA A 164 -2.82 -4.05 -22.79
CA ALA A 164 -1.74 -3.69 -21.86
C ALA A 164 -0.72 -4.82 -21.71
N PHE A 165 -1.19 -6.07 -21.67
CA PHE A 165 -0.34 -7.25 -21.62
C PHE A 165 0.54 -7.37 -22.87
N ALA A 166 -0.03 -7.25 -24.07
CA ALA A 166 0.71 -7.34 -25.33
C ALA A 166 1.84 -6.29 -25.40
N ALA A 167 1.56 -5.06 -24.97
CA ALA A 167 2.56 -3.97 -24.95
C ALA A 167 3.77 -4.23 -24.02
N VAL A 168 3.65 -5.15 -23.06
CA VAL A 168 4.74 -5.57 -22.18
C VAL A 168 5.36 -6.89 -22.66
N ALA A 169 4.55 -7.79 -23.20
CA ALA A 169 4.97 -9.13 -23.62
C ALA A 169 5.68 -9.16 -24.97
N GLU A 170 5.35 -8.24 -25.87
CA GLU A 170 5.90 -8.16 -27.23
C GLU A 170 7.07 -7.18 -27.29
N GLU A 171 8.13 -7.55 -28.00
CA GLU A 171 9.36 -6.75 -28.12
C GLU A 171 9.10 -5.37 -28.74
N ALA A 172 8.39 -5.33 -29.86
CA ALA A 172 7.97 -4.09 -30.50
C ALA A 172 7.11 -3.20 -29.59
N GLY A 173 6.33 -3.79 -28.68
CA GLY A 173 5.59 -3.06 -27.67
C GLY A 173 6.52 -2.45 -26.62
N ARG A 174 7.48 -3.24 -26.11
CA ARG A 174 8.43 -2.82 -25.08
C ARG A 174 9.31 -1.66 -25.51
N GLU A 175 9.89 -1.71 -26.70
CA GLU A 175 10.82 -0.69 -27.20
C GLU A 175 10.22 0.73 -27.13
N ARG A 176 8.91 0.86 -27.34
CA ARG A 176 8.21 2.15 -27.39
C ARG A 176 8.07 2.88 -26.05
N TRP A 177 8.17 2.17 -24.91
CA TRP A 177 8.00 2.79 -23.57
C TRP A 177 9.14 2.47 -22.61
N LEU A 178 9.90 1.41 -22.90
CA LEU A 178 11.01 0.94 -22.09
C LEU A 178 12.36 1.44 -22.62
N GLU A 179 12.42 1.84 -23.90
CA GLU A 179 13.59 2.41 -24.58
C GLU A 179 14.87 1.57 -24.38
N ASP A 180 15.79 2.03 -23.55
CA ASP A 180 17.15 1.50 -23.42
C ASP A 180 17.26 0.26 -22.52
N HIS A 181 16.15 -0.22 -21.93
CA HIS A 181 16.18 -1.39 -21.07
C HIS A 181 15.64 -2.64 -21.76
N ALA A 182 16.45 -3.70 -21.74
CA ALA A 182 16.03 -5.00 -22.23
C ALA A 182 15.27 -5.79 -21.16
N LEU A 183 14.29 -6.58 -21.59
CA LEU A 183 13.58 -7.54 -20.74
C LEU A 183 13.69 -8.93 -21.35
N SER A 184 14.23 -9.88 -20.59
CA SER A 184 14.16 -11.29 -20.96
C SER A 184 12.94 -11.93 -20.32
N VAL A 185 11.88 -12.15 -21.11
CA VAL A 185 10.62 -12.73 -20.62
C VAL A 185 10.83 -14.21 -20.28
N ARG A 186 10.60 -14.57 -19.02
CA ARG A 186 10.67 -15.96 -18.53
C ARG A 186 9.35 -16.69 -18.62
N THR A 187 8.26 -16.00 -18.31
CA THR A 187 6.93 -16.62 -18.31
C THR A 187 5.88 -15.56 -18.59
N ALA A 188 5.04 -15.82 -19.59
CA ALA A 188 3.91 -15.00 -19.98
C ALA A 188 2.62 -15.80 -19.78
N ASN A 189 1.72 -15.33 -18.93
CA ASN A 189 0.39 -15.92 -18.76
C ASN A 189 -0.66 -14.86 -19.07
N ALA A 190 -0.97 -14.74 -20.36
CA ALA A 190 -1.88 -13.72 -20.85
C ALA A 190 -3.30 -13.89 -20.28
N PRO A 191 -4.03 -12.79 -20.02
CA PRO A 191 -3.56 -11.41 -19.95
C PRO A 191 -3.12 -11.02 -18.52
N LYS A 192 -2.91 -11.97 -17.59
CA LYS A 192 -2.90 -11.70 -16.14
C LYS A 192 -1.52 -11.37 -15.55
N ARG A 193 -0.46 -12.04 -16.00
CA ARG A 193 0.86 -11.92 -15.38
C ARG A 193 2.01 -12.19 -16.34
N LEU A 194 3.10 -11.46 -16.18
CA LEU A 194 4.34 -11.67 -16.90
C LEU A 194 5.52 -11.62 -15.93
N ARG A 195 6.47 -12.53 -16.07
CA ARG A 195 7.73 -12.53 -15.31
C ARG A 195 8.89 -12.39 -16.27
N ALA A 196 9.83 -11.51 -15.94
CA ALA A 196 10.99 -11.21 -16.76
C ALA A 196 12.23 -10.97 -15.91
N ASP A 197 13.37 -11.08 -16.55
CA ASP A 197 14.66 -10.64 -16.03
C ASP A 197 14.94 -9.25 -16.60
N PHE A 198 15.37 -8.33 -15.73
CA PHE A 198 15.71 -6.97 -16.11
C PHE A 198 17.22 -6.85 -16.33
N ASP A 199 17.99 -7.33 -15.35
CA ASP A 199 19.44 -7.50 -15.42
C ASP A 199 19.80 -8.91 -14.92
N ALA A 200 21.10 -9.28 -14.93
CA ALA A 200 21.56 -10.62 -14.56
C ALA A 200 21.03 -11.11 -13.20
N ASP A 201 20.90 -10.18 -12.25
CA ASP A 201 20.61 -10.51 -10.85
C ASP A 201 19.20 -10.13 -10.40
N THR A 202 18.50 -9.26 -11.14
CA THR A 202 17.22 -8.69 -10.72
C THR A 202 16.03 -9.27 -11.49
N ARG A 203 14.86 -9.31 -10.83
CA ARG A 203 13.66 -9.97 -11.37
C ARG A 203 12.46 -9.05 -11.37
N LEU A 204 11.66 -9.14 -12.43
CA LEU A 204 10.41 -8.42 -12.59
C LEU A 204 9.21 -9.35 -12.59
N ALA A 205 8.16 -8.91 -11.92
CA ALA A 205 6.84 -9.50 -11.99
C ALA A 205 5.82 -8.41 -12.33
N PHE A 206 5.23 -8.50 -13.52
CA PHE A 206 4.10 -7.69 -13.95
C PHE A 206 2.79 -8.40 -13.64
N GLU A 207 1.85 -7.66 -13.09
CA GLU A 207 0.46 -8.08 -12.88
C GLU A 207 -0.50 -7.12 -13.57
N PHE A 208 -1.49 -7.68 -14.23
CA PHE A 208 -2.49 -6.94 -14.99
C PHE A 208 -3.85 -7.26 -14.42
N THR A 209 -4.48 -6.26 -13.83
CA THR A 209 -5.79 -6.41 -13.19
C THR A 209 -6.83 -5.62 -13.96
N ALA A 210 -7.71 -6.32 -14.67
CA ALA A 210 -8.84 -5.70 -15.35
C ALA A 210 -9.76 -4.98 -14.35
N ARG A 211 -10.28 -3.83 -14.79
CA ARG A 211 -11.25 -2.96 -14.10
C ARG A 211 -12.38 -2.62 -15.07
N GLY A 212 -13.04 -3.65 -15.58
CA GLY A 212 -13.98 -3.54 -16.71
C GLY A 212 -13.30 -3.87 -18.04
N GLU A 213 -14.01 -3.63 -19.14
CA GLU A 213 -13.59 -4.05 -20.48
C GLU A 213 -12.48 -3.16 -21.06
N ALA A 214 -12.49 -1.87 -20.74
CA ALA A 214 -11.57 -0.87 -21.31
C ALA A 214 -10.66 -0.21 -20.25
N LYS A 215 -10.38 -0.88 -19.13
CA LYS A 215 -9.53 -0.31 -18.08
C LYS A 215 -8.75 -1.40 -17.35
N THR A 216 -7.47 -1.14 -17.10
CA THR A 216 -6.56 -2.10 -16.49
C THR A 216 -5.62 -1.39 -15.52
N VAL A 217 -5.34 -2.05 -14.39
CA VAL A 217 -4.22 -1.68 -13.52
C VAL A 217 -3.03 -2.55 -13.89
N VAL A 218 -1.93 -1.92 -14.32
CA VAL A 218 -0.63 -2.57 -14.54
C VAL A 218 0.22 -2.31 -13.31
N ALA A 219 0.64 -3.37 -12.63
CA ALA A 219 1.57 -3.32 -11.51
C ALA A 219 2.87 -4.04 -11.87
N VAL A 220 3.99 -3.51 -11.39
CA VAL A 220 5.31 -4.13 -11.51
C VAL A 220 5.93 -4.25 -10.12
N GLU A 221 6.43 -5.43 -9.80
CA GLU A 221 7.36 -5.66 -8.70
C GLU A 221 8.76 -5.90 -9.28
N HIS A 222 9.74 -5.13 -8.82
CA HIS A 222 11.16 -5.34 -9.11
C HIS A 222 11.84 -5.83 -7.83
N SER A 223 12.44 -7.00 -7.90
CA SER A 223 12.96 -7.74 -6.75
C SER A 223 14.41 -8.15 -6.96
N ARG A 224 15.07 -8.55 -5.85
CA ARG A 224 16.50 -8.87 -5.74
C ARG A 224 17.41 -7.66 -5.96
N LEU A 225 16.95 -6.49 -5.53
CA LEU A 225 17.74 -5.26 -5.52
C LEU A 225 18.76 -5.34 -4.38
N ALA A 226 19.96 -4.82 -4.58
CA ALA A 226 21.05 -4.95 -3.62
C ALA A 226 20.76 -4.19 -2.32
N ASP A 227 20.17 -3.01 -2.44
CA ASP A 227 19.93 -2.10 -1.32
C ASP A 227 18.68 -1.23 -1.50
N ALA A 228 18.42 -0.40 -0.48
CA ALA A 228 17.27 0.49 -0.42
C ALA A 228 17.35 1.66 -1.42
N ASP A 229 18.56 2.14 -1.73
CA ASP A 229 18.76 3.25 -2.66
C ASP A 229 18.48 2.77 -4.10
N GLU A 230 18.90 1.56 -4.44
CA GLU A 230 18.53 0.90 -5.67
C GLU A 230 17.01 0.66 -5.75
N ALA A 231 16.37 0.22 -4.67
CA ALA A 231 14.92 0.12 -4.60
C ALA A 231 14.20 1.47 -4.83
N ALA A 232 14.75 2.57 -4.31
CA ALA A 232 14.20 3.91 -4.53
C ALA A 232 14.39 4.36 -5.99
N ARG A 233 15.58 4.18 -6.57
CA ARG A 233 15.87 4.49 -7.99
C ARG A 233 14.99 3.68 -8.93
N SER A 234 14.91 2.36 -8.73
CA SER A 234 14.07 1.47 -9.53
C SER A 234 12.59 1.84 -9.43
N LYS A 235 12.11 2.23 -8.24
CA LYS A 235 10.72 2.69 -8.07
C LYS A 235 10.43 3.98 -8.85
N ALA A 236 11.38 4.92 -8.88
CA ALA A 236 11.25 6.14 -9.66
C ALA A 236 11.19 5.84 -11.15
N LEU A 237 12.12 4.99 -11.64
CA LEU A 237 12.14 4.49 -13.01
C LEU A 237 10.80 3.86 -13.39
N TRP A 238 10.29 2.92 -12.59
CA TRP A 238 9.03 2.23 -12.94
C TRP A 238 7.81 3.15 -12.97
N ARG A 239 7.77 4.19 -12.13
CA ARG A 239 6.69 5.19 -12.20
C ARG A 239 6.72 5.97 -13.50
N GLU A 240 7.92 6.36 -13.92
CA GLU A 240 8.12 7.07 -15.18
C GLU A 240 7.75 6.18 -16.38
N ARG A 241 8.31 4.97 -16.44
CA ARG A 241 8.09 4.02 -17.54
C ARG A 241 6.63 3.58 -17.65
N LEU A 242 5.94 3.29 -16.53
CA LEU A 242 4.50 3.04 -16.56
C LEU A 242 3.67 4.28 -16.96
N GLY A 243 4.19 5.49 -16.72
CA GLY A 243 3.62 6.73 -17.23
C GLY A 243 3.70 6.82 -18.75
N ARG A 244 4.87 6.50 -19.33
CA ARG A 244 5.06 6.42 -20.79
C ARG A 244 4.16 5.34 -21.42
N LEU A 245 4.09 4.16 -20.79
CA LEU A 245 3.17 3.09 -21.22
C LEU A 245 1.71 3.54 -21.24
N LYS A 246 1.26 4.28 -20.22
CA LYS A 246 -0.10 4.85 -20.20
C LYS A 246 -0.32 5.79 -21.38
N ALA A 247 0.59 6.77 -21.56
CA ALA A 247 0.48 7.76 -22.63
C ALA A 247 0.42 7.08 -24.01
N LEU A 248 1.28 6.09 -24.24
CA LEU A 248 1.34 5.32 -25.48
C LEU A 248 0.01 4.62 -25.80
N LEU A 249 -0.55 3.91 -24.81
CA LEU A 249 -1.72 3.06 -25.01
C LEU A 249 -3.03 3.84 -25.10
N GLU A 250 -3.09 5.05 -24.53
CA GLU A 250 -4.27 5.91 -24.57
C GLU A 250 -4.28 6.85 -25.78
N GLN A 251 -3.12 7.15 -26.37
CA GLN A 251 -3.01 8.00 -27.57
C GLN A 251 -3.25 7.23 -28.86
N ASP A 252 -2.91 5.94 -28.90
CA ASP A 252 -3.27 5.06 -30.01
C ASP A 252 -4.52 4.26 -29.63
N PRO A 253 -5.77 4.73 -29.75
CA PRO A 253 -6.91 3.83 -29.68
C PRO A 253 -6.86 2.93 -30.92
N SER A 254 -6.49 1.64 -30.75
CA SER A 254 -6.60 0.64 -31.81
C SER A 254 -8.05 0.51 -32.27
#